data_AF-A0AAU7HQ63-F1
#
_entry.id   AF-A0AAU7HQ63-F1
#
_cell.length_a   1.000
_cell.length_b   1.000
_cell.length_c   1.000
_cell.angle_alpha   90.00
_cell.angle_beta   90.00
_cell.angle_gamma   90.00
#
_symmetry.space_group_name_H-M   'P 1'
#
loop_
_entity.id
_entity.type
_entity.pdbx_description
1 polymer ?
#
loop_
_entity_poly.entity_id
_entity_poly.type
_entity_poly.pdbx_seq_one_letter_code
_entity_poly.pdbx_strand_id
1 'polypeptide(L)'
;MSSNNNKLSLVIEESLKDSGEVIQLLPTLRQTIQPKVLLRLGVFVPTLKSTDKGGRKSHRIDATEPLSRLSIVEGEGYSQIQIYGPRLDMDSDFKSWCGIVYALSNRPLDSEGQLELNFPEFAKFCGFDTKRIDRQLKERFDASLTRIARTSISFIKKIPGTDDQITINMHLVESTYYDSSTGKIVIKPNSKLNTLYRVDGKTRLYLKTLQKLARKESAQALYLYLAELPSTFYRIGFDRLRERLQLSSHLGNQNATVKKALGQLKEIGFLEYSIDKENGDYVLNILKRNMKP
;
A
#
# COMPACT_ATOMS: atom_id res chain seq x y z
N MET A 1 -15.35 -28.47 19.22
CA MET A 1 -16.32 -27.37 18.97
C MET A 1 -15.84 -26.59 17.75
N SER A 2 -16.46 -26.81 16.61
CA SER A 2 -16.11 -26.21 15.31
C SER A 2 -16.84 -24.88 15.12
N SER A 3 -16.30 -23.81 15.69
CA SER A 3 -16.87 -22.46 15.60
C SER A 3 -16.47 -21.77 14.28
N ASN A 4 -17.32 -21.90 13.27
CA ASN A 4 -17.79 -20.85 12.34
C ASN A 4 -16.81 -19.77 11.80
N ASN A 5 -15.58 -20.10 11.41
CA ASN A 5 -14.57 -19.10 11.03
C ASN A 5 -14.29 -18.86 9.52
N ASN A 6 -15.08 -19.39 8.58
CA ASN A 6 -14.74 -19.31 7.13
C ASN A 6 -15.65 -18.41 6.26
N LYS A 7 -15.84 -17.13 6.62
CA LYS A 7 -16.51 -16.15 5.73
C LYS A 7 -15.75 -14.84 5.49
N LEU A 8 -14.56 -14.69 6.07
CA LEU A 8 -13.72 -13.53 5.77
C LEU A 8 -13.04 -13.73 4.41
N SER A 9 -13.01 -12.68 3.60
CA SER A 9 -12.38 -12.75 2.30
C SER A 9 -10.88 -12.50 2.33
N LEU A 10 -10.39 -11.84 3.37
CA LEU A 10 -8.97 -11.59 3.60
C LEU A 10 -8.57 -12.14 4.97
N VAL A 11 -7.81 -13.23 4.97
CA VAL A 11 -7.24 -13.86 6.14
C VAL A 11 -5.73 -13.66 6.08
N ILE A 12 -5.19 -12.94 7.05
CA ILE A 12 -3.77 -12.58 7.11
C ILE A 12 -3.13 -13.39 8.23
N GLU A 13 -2.19 -14.27 7.90
CA GLU A 13 -1.62 -15.23 8.86
C GLU A 13 -0.09 -15.15 8.93
N GLU A 14 0.48 -15.24 10.12
CA GLU A 14 1.92 -15.27 10.37
C GLU A 14 2.30 -16.54 11.14
N SER A 15 3.38 -17.21 10.72
CA SER A 15 3.95 -18.32 11.47
C SER A 15 4.98 -17.79 12.46
N LEU A 16 4.79 -18.11 13.73
CA LEU A 16 5.71 -17.75 14.80
C LEU A 16 7.02 -18.54 14.63
N LYS A 17 8.15 -17.82 14.64
CA LYS A 17 9.48 -18.42 14.40
C LYS A 17 9.86 -19.48 15.43
N ASP A 18 9.40 -19.32 16.67
CA ASP A 18 9.85 -20.15 17.79
C ASP A 18 9.00 -21.42 17.94
N SER A 19 7.71 -21.37 17.60
CA SER A 19 6.77 -22.49 17.77
C SER A 19 6.27 -23.10 16.46
N GLY A 20 6.43 -22.42 15.33
CA GLY A 20 5.80 -22.75 14.06
C GLY A 20 4.28 -22.50 14.04
N GLU A 21 3.69 -22.08 15.17
CA GLU A 21 2.26 -21.82 15.30
C GLU A 21 1.82 -20.72 14.33
N VAL A 22 0.71 -20.97 13.63
CA VAL A 22 0.10 -20.02 12.71
C VAL A 22 -0.91 -19.18 13.46
N ILE A 23 -0.65 -17.87 13.54
CA ILE A 23 -1.56 -16.90 14.17
C ILE A 23 -2.23 -16.02 13.11
N GLN A 24 -3.50 -15.72 13.31
CA GLN A 24 -4.22 -14.75 12.48
C GLN A 24 -3.91 -13.33 12.96
N LEU A 25 -3.46 -12.48 12.03
CA LEU A 25 -3.21 -11.07 12.26
C LEU A 25 -4.42 -10.26 11.80
N LEU A 26 -5.09 -9.59 12.74
CA LEU A 26 -6.23 -8.74 12.43
C LEU A 26 -5.82 -7.25 12.34
N PRO A 27 -6.18 -6.54 11.26
CA PRO A 27 -6.11 -5.09 11.24
C PRO A 27 -7.18 -4.51 12.18
N THR A 28 -6.85 -3.39 12.82
CA THR A 28 -7.73 -2.66 13.75
C THR A 28 -7.90 -1.22 13.28
N LEU A 29 -8.82 -0.46 13.88
CA LEU A 29 -8.92 0.99 13.64
C LEU A 29 -7.67 1.79 14.09
N ARG A 30 -6.68 1.14 14.71
CA ARG A 30 -5.40 1.74 15.10
C ARG A 30 -4.23 1.26 14.25
N GLN A 31 -4.37 0.14 13.54
CA GLN A 31 -3.28 -0.54 12.85
C GLN A 31 -3.79 -1.22 11.58
N THR A 32 -3.08 -1.02 10.48
CA THR A 32 -3.29 -1.81 9.26
C THR A 32 -2.15 -2.80 9.08
N ILE A 33 -2.42 -3.92 8.42
CA ILE A 33 -1.39 -4.87 7.96
C ILE A 33 -1.34 -4.77 6.45
N GLN A 34 -0.14 -4.70 5.87
CA GLN A 34 0.04 -4.43 4.45
C GLN A 34 1.12 -5.36 3.87
N PRO A 35 1.00 -5.82 2.61
CA PRO A 35 2.07 -6.51 1.91
C PRO A 35 3.25 -5.56 1.70
N LYS A 36 4.48 -6.05 1.87
CA LYS A 36 5.71 -5.25 1.78
C LYS A 36 5.87 -4.59 0.41
N VAL A 37 5.53 -5.26 -0.68
CA VAL A 37 5.61 -4.78 -2.05
C VAL A 37 4.80 -3.50 -2.26
N LEU A 38 3.60 -3.40 -1.67
CA LEU A 38 2.76 -2.21 -1.78
C LEU A 38 3.38 -1.02 -1.03
N LEU A 39 4.17 -1.29 0.02
CA LEU A 39 4.88 -0.27 0.79
C LEU A 39 6.19 0.15 0.14
N ARG A 40 6.88 -0.78 -0.55
CA ARG A 40 8.20 -0.60 -1.16
C ARG A 40 8.17 0.06 -2.53
N LEU A 41 7.27 -0.36 -3.40
CA LEU A 41 7.40 -0.08 -4.84
C LEU A 41 6.76 1.24 -5.29
N GLY A 42 6.38 2.11 -4.36
CA GLY A 42 5.77 3.39 -4.76
C GLY A 42 4.40 3.23 -5.41
N VAL A 43 3.63 2.21 -5.01
CA VAL A 43 2.22 2.07 -5.41
C VAL A 43 1.41 3.25 -4.89
N PHE A 44 1.63 3.60 -3.61
CA PHE A 44 1.09 4.80 -2.96
C PHE A 44 2.19 5.86 -2.84
N VAL A 45 1.97 7.03 -3.42
CA VAL A 45 2.97 8.08 -3.62
C VAL A 45 2.38 9.48 -3.40
N PRO A 46 3.22 10.50 -3.13
CA PRO A 46 2.72 11.84 -2.84
C PRO A 46 2.12 12.50 -4.08
N THR A 47 0.99 13.18 -3.95
CA THR A 47 0.40 13.97 -5.03
C THR A 47 1.40 15.00 -5.57
N LEU A 48 1.70 14.94 -6.87
CA LEU A 48 2.57 15.92 -7.51
C LEU A 48 1.78 17.23 -7.67
N LYS A 49 2.18 18.29 -6.98
CA LYS A 49 1.51 19.60 -7.01
C LYS A 49 1.78 20.41 -8.29
N SER A 50 2.05 19.73 -9.41
CA SER A 50 2.44 20.37 -10.66
C SER A 50 1.77 19.64 -11.83
N THR A 51 1.02 20.41 -12.60
CA THR A 51 0.21 20.08 -13.78
C THR A 51 -1.20 19.56 -13.50
N ASP A 52 -2.19 20.28 -14.03
CA ASP A 52 -3.62 19.94 -14.13
C ASP A 52 -3.91 18.61 -14.88
N LYS A 53 -2.85 17.88 -15.25
CA LYS A 53 -2.85 16.58 -15.95
C LYS A 53 -2.07 15.49 -15.19
N GLY A 54 -1.42 15.79 -14.07
CA GLY A 54 -0.51 14.90 -13.34
C GLY A 54 -1.18 13.72 -12.61
N GLY A 55 -2.50 13.81 -12.36
CA GLY A 55 -3.28 12.75 -11.70
C GLY A 55 -3.81 11.64 -12.63
N ARG A 56 -3.60 11.75 -13.96
CA ARG A 56 -4.24 10.86 -14.95
C ARG A 56 -3.30 9.91 -15.68
N LYS A 57 -1.98 9.99 -15.47
CA LYS A 57 -1.06 9.05 -16.12
C LYS A 57 -1.05 7.73 -15.36
N SER A 58 -1.35 6.65 -16.07
CA SER A 58 -1.10 5.30 -15.56
C SER A 58 0.39 5.19 -15.23
N HIS A 59 0.69 4.62 -14.06
CA HIS A 59 2.04 4.33 -13.65
C HIS A 59 2.29 2.84 -13.84
N ARG A 60 3.51 2.52 -14.29
CA ARG A 60 4.00 1.16 -14.42
C ARG A 60 5.22 1.03 -13.55
N ILE A 61 5.18 0.13 -12.59
CA ILE A 61 6.27 -0.16 -11.69
C ILE A 61 6.80 -1.54 -12.03
N ASP A 62 8.11 -1.65 -12.22
CA ASP A 62 8.75 -2.95 -12.29
C ASP A 62 8.80 -3.57 -10.90
N ALA A 63 8.14 -4.71 -10.75
CA ALA A 63 8.08 -5.49 -9.52
C ALA A 63 8.76 -6.85 -9.68
N THR A 64 9.51 -7.05 -10.76
CA THR A 64 10.13 -8.33 -11.09
C THR A 64 11.08 -8.77 -10.00
N GLU A 65 12.14 -8.03 -9.70
CA GLU A 65 13.08 -8.43 -8.64
C GLU A 65 12.44 -8.54 -7.23
N PRO A 66 11.58 -7.59 -6.80
CA PRO A 66 10.90 -7.69 -5.50
C PRO A 66 9.99 -8.92 -5.34
N LEU A 67 9.29 -9.33 -6.40
CA LEU A 67 8.30 -10.42 -6.36
C LEU A 67 8.81 -11.74 -6.94
N SER A 68 9.93 -11.75 -7.68
CA SER A 68 10.52 -12.98 -8.22
C SER A 68 11.07 -13.88 -7.13
N ARG A 69 11.57 -13.30 -6.04
CA ARG A 69 12.11 -14.03 -4.87
C ARG A 69 11.04 -14.80 -4.06
N LEU A 70 9.81 -14.83 -4.56
CA LEU A 70 8.70 -15.57 -3.98
C LEU A 70 8.68 -16.95 -4.61
N SER A 71 8.83 -17.99 -3.81
CA SER A 71 8.98 -19.40 -4.25
C SER A 71 7.91 -19.88 -5.24
N ILE A 72 6.70 -19.30 -5.21
CA ILE A 72 5.60 -19.62 -6.14
C ILE A 72 5.83 -19.02 -7.54
N VAL A 73 6.46 -17.84 -7.61
CA VAL A 73 6.69 -17.10 -8.87
C VAL A 73 7.84 -17.71 -9.67
N GLU A 74 8.90 -18.17 -9.00
CA GLU A 74 10.00 -18.92 -9.61
C GLU A 74 9.51 -20.27 -10.19
N GLY A 75 8.65 -20.99 -9.46
CA GLY A 75 8.10 -22.26 -9.92
C GLY A 75 7.19 -22.16 -11.15
N GLU A 76 6.50 -21.02 -11.34
CA GLU A 76 5.60 -20.81 -12.49
C GLU A 76 6.32 -20.28 -13.74
N GLY A 77 7.56 -19.79 -13.62
CA GLY A 77 8.41 -19.37 -14.73
C GLY A 77 8.07 -17.99 -15.30
N TYR A 78 7.59 -17.05 -14.49
CA TYR A 78 7.37 -15.67 -14.92
C TYR A 78 8.70 -14.95 -15.15
N SER A 79 8.81 -14.22 -16.27
CA SER A 79 10.01 -13.48 -16.63
C SER A 79 9.92 -11.98 -16.32
N GLN A 80 8.72 -11.46 -16.10
CA GLN A 80 8.50 -10.05 -15.80
C GLN A 80 7.24 -9.88 -14.95
N ILE A 81 7.32 -9.01 -13.94
CA ILE A 81 6.21 -8.69 -13.04
C ILE A 81 6.09 -7.17 -12.95
N GLN A 82 4.88 -6.65 -13.13
CA GLN A 82 4.66 -5.21 -13.15
C GLN A 82 3.41 -4.83 -12.38
N ILE A 83 3.48 -3.75 -11.60
CA ILE A 83 2.28 -3.12 -11.06
C ILE A 83 1.86 -2.04 -12.04
N TYR A 84 0.61 -2.08 -12.49
CA TYR A 84 0.04 -1.15 -13.45
C TYR A 84 -1.28 -0.58 -12.95
N GLY A 85 -1.53 0.70 -13.21
CA GLY A 85 -2.79 1.35 -12.89
C GLY A 85 -2.66 2.85 -12.67
N PRO A 86 -3.73 3.52 -12.21
CA PRO A 86 -3.66 4.93 -11.86
C PRO A 86 -2.74 5.13 -10.65
N ARG A 87 -2.09 6.30 -10.59
CA ARG A 87 -1.25 6.69 -9.45
C ARG A 87 -2.13 6.84 -8.19
N LEU A 88 -1.73 6.18 -7.10
CA LEU A 88 -2.46 6.23 -5.83
C LEU A 88 -1.81 7.21 -4.85
N ASP A 89 -2.60 8.12 -4.30
CA ASP A 89 -2.18 9.13 -3.33
C ASP A 89 -2.20 8.64 -1.88
N MET A 90 -1.53 9.38 -1.00
CA MET A 90 -1.45 9.03 0.42
C MET A 90 -2.66 9.50 1.23
N ASP A 91 -3.27 10.64 0.87
CA ASP A 91 -4.32 11.25 1.71
C ASP A 91 -5.71 10.62 1.50
N SER A 92 -5.97 9.99 0.36
CA SER A 92 -7.28 9.42 0.01
C SER A 92 -7.18 7.94 -0.36
N ASP A 93 -6.32 7.57 -1.32
CA ASP A 93 -6.29 6.19 -1.81
C ASP A 93 -5.72 5.23 -0.79
N PHE A 94 -4.58 5.58 -0.17
CA PHE A 94 -3.99 4.71 0.84
C PHE A 94 -4.93 4.52 2.05
N LYS A 95 -5.68 5.56 2.43
CA LYS A 95 -6.70 5.46 3.50
C LYS A 95 -7.88 4.59 3.09
N SER A 96 -8.36 4.76 1.85
CA SER A 96 -9.42 3.91 1.28
C SER A 96 -8.99 2.45 1.23
N TRP A 97 -7.74 2.20 0.82
CA TRP A 97 -7.13 0.87 0.83
C TRP A 97 -7.04 0.28 2.24
N CYS A 98 -6.63 1.07 3.24
CA CYS A 98 -6.67 0.64 4.64
C CYS A 98 -8.09 0.26 5.09
N GLY A 99 -9.10 1.03 4.67
CA GLY A 99 -10.50 0.74 4.94
C GLY A 99 -11.00 -0.56 4.29
N ILE A 100 -10.61 -0.81 3.05
CA ILE A 100 -10.89 -2.07 2.33
C ILE A 100 -10.25 -3.24 3.07
N VAL A 101 -8.95 -3.16 3.37
CA VAL A 101 -8.24 -4.22 4.10
C VAL A 101 -8.88 -4.49 5.46
N TYR A 102 -9.25 -3.44 6.20
CA TYR A 102 -9.98 -3.57 7.46
C TYR A 102 -11.32 -4.30 7.26
N ALA A 103 -12.13 -3.86 6.30
CA ALA A 103 -13.45 -4.45 6.03
C ALA A 103 -13.33 -5.94 5.67
N LEU A 104 -12.50 -6.27 4.68
CA LEU A 104 -12.31 -7.63 4.18
C LEU A 104 -11.74 -8.60 5.24
N SER A 105 -11.05 -8.07 6.26
CA SER A 105 -10.48 -8.85 7.35
C SER A 105 -11.37 -8.94 8.60
N ASN A 106 -12.43 -8.13 8.70
CA ASN A 106 -13.26 -8.03 9.91
C ASN A 106 -14.75 -8.25 9.67
N ARG A 107 -15.20 -8.36 8.42
CA ARG A 107 -16.60 -8.50 8.06
C ARG A 107 -16.79 -9.69 7.12
N PRO A 108 -17.81 -10.52 7.35
CA PRO A 108 -18.12 -11.63 6.45
C PRO A 108 -18.67 -11.09 5.12
N LEU A 109 -18.47 -11.85 4.05
CA LEU A 109 -19.17 -11.62 2.79
C LEU A 109 -20.64 -12.04 2.89
N ASP A 110 -21.47 -11.42 2.06
CA ASP A 110 -22.84 -11.84 1.79
C ASP A 110 -22.90 -13.12 0.93
N SER A 111 -24.12 -13.55 0.59
CA SER A 111 -24.35 -14.74 -0.24
C SER A 111 -23.85 -14.62 -1.68
N GLU A 112 -23.62 -13.40 -2.17
CA GLU A 112 -23.10 -13.12 -3.52
C GLU A 112 -21.56 -13.02 -3.54
N GLY A 113 -20.92 -13.22 -2.37
CA GLY A 113 -19.47 -13.07 -2.24
C GLY A 113 -19.03 -11.61 -2.27
N GLN A 114 -19.91 -10.68 -1.90
CA GLN A 114 -19.64 -9.25 -1.83
C GLN A 114 -19.73 -8.76 -0.38
N LEU A 115 -19.28 -7.53 -0.16
CA LEU A 115 -19.39 -6.85 1.11
C LEU A 115 -20.03 -5.49 0.88
N GLU A 116 -21.18 -5.26 1.51
CA GLU A 116 -21.87 -3.98 1.53
C GLU A 116 -21.66 -3.25 2.86
N LEU A 117 -21.27 -1.98 2.80
CA LEU A 117 -21.15 -1.09 3.96
C LEU A 117 -21.90 0.21 3.68
N ASN A 118 -22.45 0.84 4.71
CA ASN A 118 -22.86 2.23 4.55
C ASN A 118 -21.64 3.16 4.50
N PHE A 119 -21.78 4.31 3.83
CA PHE A 119 -20.68 5.25 3.67
C PHE A 119 -20.04 5.72 5.00
N PRO A 120 -20.81 6.08 6.05
CA PRO A 120 -20.21 6.48 7.33
C PRO A 120 -19.34 5.40 7.99
N GLU A 121 -19.76 4.14 7.91
CA GLU A 121 -18.99 3.01 8.40
C GLU A 121 -17.68 2.85 7.62
N PHE A 122 -17.74 2.89 6.30
CA PHE A 122 -16.52 2.81 5.48
C PHE A 122 -15.57 3.99 5.72
N ALA A 123 -16.10 5.21 5.85
CA ALA A 123 -15.30 6.39 6.17
C ALA A 123 -14.57 6.25 7.52
N LYS A 124 -15.23 5.66 8.52
CA LYS A 124 -14.61 5.32 9.82
C LYS A 124 -13.46 4.31 9.65
N PHE A 125 -13.63 3.29 8.82
CA PHE A 125 -12.56 2.30 8.56
C PHE A 125 -11.35 2.93 7.87
N CYS A 126 -11.59 3.96 7.04
CA CYS A 126 -10.56 4.75 6.39
C CYS A 126 -9.91 5.80 7.32
N GLY A 127 -10.37 5.91 8.57
CA GLY A 127 -9.82 6.83 9.58
C GLY A 127 -10.34 8.27 9.48
N PHE A 128 -11.50 8.50 8.86
CA PHE A 128 -12.17 9.81 8.82
C PHE A 128 -13.21 9.94 9.93
N ASP A 129 -13.39 11.17 10.41
CA ASP A 129 -14.45 11.52 11.36
C ASP A 129 -15.80 11.53 10.64
N THR A 130 -16.76 10.74 11.12
CA THR A 130 -18.10 10.61 10.54
C THR A 130 -18.90 11.92 10.61
N LYS A 131 -18.51 12.87 11.46
CA LYS A 131 -19.11 14.21 11.53
C LYS A 131 -18.75 15.11 10.34
N ARG A 132 -17.75 14.72 9.54
CA ARG A 132 -17.23 15.50 8.39
C ARG A 132 -17.60 14.88 7.05
N ILE A 133 -18.67 14.10 7.00
CA ILE A 133 -19.13 13.48 5.77
C ILE A 133 -19.94 14.51 4.97
N ASP A 134 -19.32 15.04 3.92
CA ASP A 134 -19.93 15.91 2.94
C ASP A 134 -19.90 15.28 1.53
N ARG A 135 -20.49 15.98 0.55
CA ARG A 135 -20.49 15.54 -0.85
C ARG A 135 -19.06 15.41 -1.41
N GLN A 136 -18.15 16.32 -1.05
CA GLN A 136 -16.79 16.32 -1.55
C GLN A 136 -16.00 15.11 -1.06
N LEU A 137 -16.23 14.67 0.18
CA LEU A 137 -15.65 13.46 0.74
C LEU A 137 -16.16 12.24 0.00
N LYS A 138 -17.47 12.15 -0.26
CA LYS A 138 -18.08 11.05 -1.02
C LYS A 138 -17.48 10.92 -2.42
N GLU A 139 -17.38 12.01 -3.16
CA GLU A 139 -16.76 12.04 -4.50
C GLU A 139 -15.28 11.63 -4.46
N ARG A 140 -14.55 12.05 -3.43
CA ARG A 140 -13.15 11.67 -3.25
C ARG A 140 -12.98 10.17 -3.00
N PHE A 141 -13.86 9.58 -2.19
CA PHE A 141 -13.85 8.13 -1.94
C PHE A 141 -14.23 7.34 -3.19
N ASP A 142 -15.27 7.76 -3.92
CA ASP A 142 -15.66 7.12 -5.18
C ASP A 142 -14.53 7.12 -6.21
N ALA A 143 -13.84 8.26 -6.37
CA ALA A 143 -12.64 8.36 -7.21
C ALA A 143 -11.50 7.46 -6.71
N SER A 144 -11.36 7.29 -5.39
CA SER A 144 -10.32 6.42 -4.81
C SER A 144 -10.63 4.93 -5.03
N LEU A 145 -11.87 4.52 -4.84
CA LEU A 145 -12.34 3.16 -5.11
C LEU A 145 -12.15 2.79 -6.58
N THR A 146 -12.53 3.69 -7.49
CA THR A 146 -12.31 3.53 -8.93
C THR A 146 -10.83 3.35 -9.25
N ARG A 147 -9.94 4.14 -8.63
CA ARG A 147 -8.50 4.03 -8.87
C ARG A 147 -7.94 2.71 -8.35
N ILE A 148 -8.30 2.31 -7.14
CA ILE A 148 -7.86 1.05 -6.52
C ILE A 148 -8.31 -0.17 -7.33
N ALA A 149 -9.56 -0.20 -7.81
CA ALA A 149 -10.08 -1.30 -8.64
C ALA A 149 -9.30 -1.43 -9.97
N ARG A 150 -8.77 -0.32 -10.49
CA ARG A 150 -7.99 -0.27 -11.73
C ARG A 150 -6.50 -0.60 -11.55
N THR A 151 -6.04 -0.85 -10.32
CA THR A 151 -4.65 -1.24 -10.05
C THR A 151 -4.53 -2.76 -10.08
N SER A 152 -3.60 -3.27 -10.89
CA SER A 152 -3.29 -4.69 -11.03
C SER A 152 -1.80 -4.98 -10.96
N ILE A 153 -1.47 -6.20 -10.54
CA ILE A 153 -0.15 -6.82 -10.67
C ILE A 153 -0.22 -7.77 -11.86
N SER A 154 0.55 -7.47 -12.90
CA SER A 154 0.68 -8.24 -14.12
C SER A 154 1.89 -9.16 -14.04
N PHE A 155 1.68 -10.45 -14.31
CA PHE A 155 2.69 -11.48 -14.38
C PHE A 155 2.82 -11.95 -15.82
N ILE A 156 4.01 -11.81 -16.39
CA ILE A 156 4.29 -12.12 -17.80
C ILE A 156 5.23 -13.30 -17.88
N LYS A 157 4.84 -14.31 -18.66
CA LYS A 157 5.62 -15.52 -18.95
C LYS A 157 5.84 -15.61 -20.46
N LYS A 158 7.10 -15.60 -20.88
CA LYS A 158 7.47 -15.80 -22.29
C LYS A 158 7.37 -17.29 -22.66
N ILE A 159 6.91 -17.59 -23.86
CA ILE A 159 6.84 -18.96 -24.37
C ILE A 159 8.17 -19.29 -25.06
N PRO A 160 8.94 -20.28 -24.57
CA PRO A 160 10.25 -20.60 -25.13
C PRO A 160 10.19 -20.93 -26.63
N GLY A 161 11.13 -20.38 -27.40
CA GLY A 161 11.23 -20.63 -28.85
C GLY A 161 10.23 -19.84 -29.71
N THR A 162 9.49 -18.89 -29.13
CA THR A 162 8.53 -18.03 -29.83
C THR A 162 8.61 -16.57 -29.33
N ASP A 163 7.98 -15.65 -30.05
CA ASP A 163 7.75 -14.27 -29.59
C ASP A 163 6.48 -14.13 -28.70
N ASP A 164 5.77 -15.23 -28.45
CA ASP A 164 4.51 -15.23 -27.71
C ASP A 164 4.72 -15.13 -26.19
N GLN A 165 3.72 -14.59 -25.50
CA GLN A 165 3.71 -14.48 -24.04
C GLN A 165 2.32 -14.70 -23.43
N ILE A 166 2.30 -15.25 -22.23
CA ILE A 166 1.13 -15.35 -21.36
C ILE A 166 1.18 -14.18 -20.37
N THR A 167 0.09 -13.42 -20.27
CA THR A 167 -0.04 -12.30 -19.31
C THR A 167 -1.21 -12.57 -18.36
N ILE A 168 -0.91 -12.64 -17.06
CA ILE A 168 -1.91 -12.84 -16.00
C ILE A 168 -2.01 -11.57 -15.18
N ASN A 169 -3.21 -11.00 -15.09
CA ASN A 169 -3.47 -9.80 -14.27
C ASN A 169 -4.16 -10.18 -12.97
N MET A 170 -3.64 -9.69 -11.85
CA MET A 170 -4.24 -9.79 -10.52
C MET A 170 -4.58 -8.39 -10.00
N HIS A 171 -5.87 -8.06 -9.93
CA HIS A 171 -6.33 -6.77 -9.39
C HIS A 171 -6.15 -6.69 -7.86
N LEU A 172 -6.02 -5.49 -7.28
CA LEU A 172 -6.02 -5.35 -5.82
C LEU A 172 -7.38 -5.72 -5.19
N VAL A 173 -8.46 -5.40 -5.91
CA VAL A 173 -9.86 -5.70 -5.60
C VAL A 173 -10.53 -6.12 -6.90
N GLU A 174 -11.44 -7.10 -6.87
CA GLU A 174 -12.13 -7.54 -8.10
C GLU A 174 -13.04 -6.44 -8.64
N SER A 175 -13.88 -5.87 -7.77
CA SER A 175 -14.65 -4.66 -8.07
C SER A 175 -15.00 -3.89 -6.80
N THR A 176 -15.18 -2.58 -6.93
CA THR A 176 -15.73 -1.76 -5.85
C THR A 176 -16.36 -0.49 -6.42
N TYR A 177 -17.45 -0.03 -5.80
CA TYR A 177 -18.14 1.19 -6.20
C TYR A 177 -18.90 1.80 -5.01
N TYR A 178 -19.18 3.11 -5.12
CA TYR A 178 -20.10 3.82 -4.24
C TYR A 178 -21.46 3.97 -4.95
N ASP A 179 -22.49 3.32 -4.44
CA ASP A 179 -23.86 3.58 -4.86
C ASP A 179 -24.38 4.83 -4.14
N SER A 180 -24.38 5.95 -4.86
CA SER A 180 -24.85 7.23 -4.34
C SER A 180 -26.35 7.27 -4.03
N SER A 181 -27.16 6.39 -4.64
CA SER A 181 -28.61 6.35 -4.45
C SER A 181 -28.98 5.70 -3.11
N THR A 182 -28.26 4.65 -2.74
CA THR A 182 -28.46 3.92 -1.47
C THR A 182 -27.48 4.35 -0.37
N GLY A 183 -26.44 5.12 -0.72
CA GLY A 183 -25.38 5.52 0.21
C GLY A 183 -24.48 4.36 0.63
N LYS A 184 -24.42 3.30 -0.18
CA LYS A 184 -23.66 2.07 0.10
C LYS A 184 -22.34 2.01 -0.66
N ILE A 185 -21.35 1.40 -0.04
CA ILE A 185 -20.07 1.00 -0.62
C ILE A 185 -20.14 -0.50 -0.81
N VAL A 186 -19.90 -0.96 -2.03
CA VAL A 186 -19.85 -2.38 -2.37
C VAL A 186 -18.42 -2.77 -2.70
N ILE A 187 -17.94 -3.86 -2.13
CA ILE A 187 -16.59 -4.38 -2.34
C ILE A 187 -16.69 -5.87 -2.67
N LYS A 188 -16.26 -6.24 -3.87
CA LYS A 188 -16.04 -7.63 -4.26
C LYS A 188 -14.54 -7.95 -4.16
N PRO A 189 -14.13 -8.83 -3.25
CA PRO A 189 -12.72 -9.10 -2.99
C PRO A 189 -12.08 -9.89 -4.14
N ASN A 190 -10.80 -9.65 -4.41
CA ASN A 190 -10.02 -10.58 -5.25
C ASN A 190 -9.61 -11.80 -4.43
N SER A 191 -10.01 -13.00 -4.86
CA SER A 191 -9.68 -14.27 -4.20
C SER A 191 -8.16 -14.51 -4.06
N LYS A 192 -7.35 -13.97 -4.97
CA LYS A 192 -5.89 -14.07 -4.95
C LYS A 192 -5.20 -13.05 -4.02
N LEU A 193 -5.93 -12.12 -3.41
CA LEU A 193 -5.33 -11.13 -2.51
C LEU A 193 -4.64 -11.78 -1.31
N ASN A 194 -5.22 -12.85 -0.76
CA ASN A 194 -4.61 -13.63 0.33
C ASN A 194 -3.22 -14.16 -0.05
N THR A 195 -3.06 -14.59 -1.31
CA THR A 195 -1.78 -15.08 -1.82
C THR A 195 -0.73 -13.99 -1.69
N LEU A 196 -1.03 -12.74 -2.06
CA LEU A 196 -0.11 -11.61 -1.93
C LEU A 196 0.39 -11.42 -0.48
N TYR A 197 -0.50 -11.46 0.50
CA TYR A 197 -0.16 -11.34 1.92
C TYR A 197 0.64 -12.54 2.48
N ARG A 198 0.48 -13.72 1.86
CA ARG A 198 1.22 -14.93 2.22
C ARG A 198 2.64 -14.90 1.66
N VAL A 199 2.79 -14.54 0.39
CA VAL A 199 4.07 -14.65 -0.33
C VAL A 199 5.02 -13.51 -0.01
N ASP A 200 4.56 -12.26 -0.10
CA ASP A 200 5.43 -11.07 -0.06
C ASP A 200 5.87 -10.68 1.37
N GLY A 201 5.35 -11.38 2.36
CA GLY A 201 5.45 -10.96 3.75
C GLY A 201 4.58 -9.74 4.02
N LYS A 202 4.66 -9.23 5.24
CA LYS A 202 3.69 -8.26 5.73
C LYS A 202 4.29 -7.36 6.80
N THR A 203 3.75 -6.15 6.86
CA THR A 203 4.19 -5.10 7.77
C THR A 203 2.98 -4.52 8.48
N ARG A 204 3.09 -4.38 9.80
CA ARG A 204 2.11 -3.69 10.62
C ARG A 204 2.42 -2.20 10.66
N LEU A 205 1.49 -1.38 10.20
CA LEU A 205 1.58 0.08 10.23
C LEU A 205 0.63 0.66 11.27
N TYR A 206 1.04 1.77 11.90
CA TYR A 206 0.29 2.46 12.93
C TYR A 206 -0.43 3.66 12.32
N LEU A 207 -1.76 3.64 12.36
CA LEU A 207 -2.57 4.70 11.77
C LEU A 207 -2.41 6.03 12.49
N LYS A 208 -2.12 6.00 13.81
CA LYS A 208 -1.78 7.22 14.58
C LYS A 208 -0.54 7.93 14.03
N THR A 209 0.47 7.19 13.58
CA THR A 209 1.67 7.77 12.96
C THR A 209 1.32 8.49 11.66
N LEU A 210 0.47 7.89 10.81
CA LEU A 210 -0.04 8.51 9.59
C LEU A 210 -0.89 9.75 9.87
N GLN A 211 -1.68 9.74 10.95
CA GLN A 211 -2.46 10.90 11.40
C GLN A 211 -1.56 12.07 11.83
N LYS A 212 -0.46 11.82 12.55
CA LYS A 212 0.54 12.86 12.87
C LYS A 212 1.19 13.45 11.61
N LEU A 213 1.18 12.70 10.51
CA LEU A 213 1.68 13.10 9.20
C LEU A 213 0.58 13.57 8.25
N ALA A 214 -0.61 13.93 8.74
CA ALA A 214 -1.72 14.37 7.89
C ALA A 214 -1.30 15.51 6.95
N ARG A 215 -1.62 15.37 5.65
CA ARG A 215 -1.24 16.28 4.56
C ARG A 215 0.27 16.37 4.28
N LYS A 216 1.11 15.61 4.99
CA LYS A 216 2.56 15.49 4.76
C LYS A 216 2.84 14.23 3.90
N GLU A 217 2.28 14.16 2.69
CA GLU A 217 2.25 12.91 1.90
C GLU A 217 3.64 12.30 1.60
N SER A 218 4.66 13.12 1.34
CA SER A 218 6.04 12.62 1.18
C SER A 218 6.57 11.95 2.44
N ALA A 219 6.28 12.49 3.62
CA ALA A 219 6.64 11.86 4.88
C ALA A 219 5.80 10.60 5.13
N GLN A 220 4.51 10.59 4.77
CA GLN A 220 3.69 9.37 4.85
C GLN A 220 4.28 8.27 3.96
N ALA A 221 4.55 8.55 2.68
CA ALA A 221 5.14 7.58 1.76
C ALA A 221 6.52 7.07 2.23
N LEU A 222 7.37 7.94 2.78
CA LEU A 222 8.62 7.49 3.41
C LEU A 222 8.39 6.69 4.69
N TYR A 223 7.38 7.00 5.50
CA TYR A 223 7.02 6.18 6.65
C TYR A 223 6.65 4.75 6.23
N LEU A 224 5.83 4.59 5.20
CA LEU A 224 5.47 3.26 4.66
C LEU A 224 6.72 2.46 4.28
N TYR A 225 7.62 3.08 3.53
CA TYR A 225 8.87 2.46 3.09
C TYR A 225 9.80 2.14 4.25
N LEU A 226 10.04 3.08 5.15
CA LEU A 226 10.94 2.89 6.27
C LEU A 226 10.39 1.94 7.33
N ALA A 227 9.06 1.80 7.44
CA ALA A 227 8.45 0.89 8.41
C ALA A 227 8.54 -0.58 8.00
N GLU A 228 8.66 -0.90 6.70
CA GLU A 228 8.76 -2.29 6.23
C GLU A 228 10.18 -2.85 6.26
N LEU A 229 11.19 -1.97 6.16
CA LEU A 229 12.60 -2.36 6.13
C LEU A 229 13.00 -3.13 7.40
N PRO A 230 13.86 -4.17 7.30
CA PRO A 230 14.36 -4.92 8.46
C PRO A 230 14.94 -3.99 9.52
N SER A 231 14.77 -4.30 10.81
CA SER A 231 15.31 -3.48 11.92
C SER A 231 16.82 -3.27 11.82
N THR A 232 17.55 -4.23 11.26
CA THR A 232 18.99 -4.20 11.01
C THR A 232 19.40 -3.32 9.84
N PHE A 233 18.48 -2.79 9.05
CA PHE A 233 18.80 -1.96 7.89
C PHE A 233 19.02 -0.50 8.32
N TYR A 234 20.19 0.05 8.01
CA TYR A 234 20.65 1.33 8.56
C TYR A 234 21.13 2.37 7.53
N ARG A 235 21.22 2.04 6.23
CA ARG A 235 21.72 2.98 5.20
C ARG A 235 20.89 2.96 3.92
N ILE A 236 20.52 4.13 3.41
CA ILE A 236 19.71 4.28 2.19
C ILE A 236 20.23 5.44 1.35
N GLY A 237 20.56 5.18 0.08
CA GLY A 237 20.84 6.26 -0.87
C GLY A 237 19.61 7.12 -1.14
N PHE A 238 19.82 8.41 -1.38
CA PHE A 238 18.73 9.33 -1.73
C PHE A 238 18.08 8.99 -3.07
N ASP A 239 18.79 8.36 -3.99
CA ASP A 239 18.25 7.77 -5.23
C ASP A 239 17.05 6.87 -4.95
N ARG A 240 17.17 5.92 -4.01
CA ARG A 240 16.08 5.01 -3.62
C ARG A 240 14.92 5.74 -2.96
N LEU A 241 15.20 6.76 -2.14
CA LEU A 241 14.15 7.56 -1.51
C LEU A 241 13.40 8.41 -2.55
N ARG A 242 14.09 8.95 -3.55
CA ARG A 242 13.50 9.70 -4.67
C ARG A 242 12.65 8.79 -5.55
N GLU A 243 13.16 7.61 -5.88
CA GLU A 243 12.44 6.56 -6.63
C GLU A 243 11.17 6.14 -5.88
N ARG A 244 11.27 5.87 -4.57
CA ARG A 244 10.11 5.53 -3.73
C ARG A 244 9.03 6.59 -3.77
N LEU A 245 9.42 7.86 -3.81
CA LEU A 245 8.48 8.99 -3.86
C LEU A 245 8.00 9.29 -5.29
N GLN A 246 8.58 8.65 -6.31
CA GLN A 246 8.34 8.89 -7.73
C GLN A 246 8.39 10.39 -8.07
N LEU A 247 9.45 11.07 -7.62
CA LEU A 247 9.63 12.49 -7.89
C LEU A 247 10.16 12.69 -9.32
N SER A 248 9.56 13.63 -10.05
CA SER A 248 9.94 13.97 -11.43
C SER A 248 10.56 15.37 -11.58
N SER A 249 10.68 16.11 -10.48
CA SER A 249 11.27 17.46 -10.47
C SER A 249 12.81 17.41 -10.60
N HIS A 250 13.47 18.56 -10.77
CA HIS A 250 14.93 18.59 -10.80
C HIS A 250 15.55 18.05 -9.49
N LEU A 251 16.73 17.41 -9.58
CA LEU A 251 17.38 16.68 -8.48
C LEU A 251 17.45 17.45 -7.16
N GLY A 252 17.78 18.75 -7.20
CA GLY A 252 17.81 19.62 -6.03
C GLY A 252 16.46 19.72 -5.30
N ASN A 253 15.36 19.86 -6.04
CA ASN A 253 14.00 19.91 -5.49
C ASN A 253 13.57 18.55 -4.95
N GLN A 254 13.97 17.46 -5.61
CA GLN A 254 13.74 16.12 -5.10
C GLN A 254 14.45 15.91 -3.75
N ASN A 255 15.73 16.30 -3.67
CA ASN A 255 16.52 16.21 -2.44
C ASN A 255 15.93 17.08 -1.31
N ALA A 256 15.45 18.28 -1.62
CA ALA A 256 14.76 19.13 -0.66
C ALA A 256 13.47 18.47 -0.14
N THR A 257 12.71 17.84 -1.02
CA THR A 257 11.48 17.09 -0.67
C THR A 257 11.79 15.91 0.26
N VAL A 258 12.81 15.12 -0.07
CA VAL A 258 13.26 14.00 0.77
C VAL A 258 13.72 14.50 2.14
N LYS A 259 14.59 15.52 2.20
CA LYS A 259 15.07 16.10 3.47
C LYS A 259 13.92 16.62 4.33
N LYS A 260 12.95 17.32 3.73
CA LYS A 260 11.75 17.79 4.43
C LYS A 260 10.93 16.64 4.99
N ALA A 261 10.71 15.59 4.22
CA ALA A 261 9.96 14.41 4.64
C ALA A 261 10.67 13.68 5.80
N LEU A 262 11.99 13.51 5.73
CA LEU A 262 12.79 12.93 6.83
C LEU A 262 12.73 13.80 8.09
N GLY A 263 12.82 15.12 7.96
CA GLY A 263 12.67 16.05 9.08
C GLY A 263 11.31 15.92 9.76
N GLN A 264 10.23 15.78 8.99
CA GLN A 264 8.87 15.54 9.50
C GLN A 264 8.75 14.20 10.23
N LEU A 265 9.46 13.16 9.76
CA LEU A 265 9.53 11.86 10.44
C LEU A 265 10.29 11.92 11.76
N LYS A 266 11.35 12.73 11.83
CA LYS A 266 12.06 13.02 13.07
C LYS A 266 11.19 13.81 14.06
N GLU A 267 10.51 14.85 13.58
CA GLU A 267 9.61 15.70 14.37
C GLU A 267 8.54 14.90 15.10
N ILE A 268 7.93 13.90 14.42
CA ILE A 268 6.89 13.08 15.04
C ILE A 268 7.44 11.97 15.95
N GLY A 269 8.76 11.82 16.04
CA GLY A 269 9.46 10.80 16.84
C GLY A 269 9.66 9.45 16.16
N PHE A 270 9.36 9.31 14.86
CA PHE A 270 9.50 8.05 14.14
C PHE A 270 10.96 7.69 13.83
N LEU A 271 11.78 8.69 13.46
CA LEU A 271 13.11 8.46 12.89
C LEU A 271 14.18 9.34 13.56
N GLU A 272 15.23 8.72 14.05
CA GLU A 272 16.50 9.39 14.35
C GLU A 272 17.51 9.02 13.26
N TYR A 273 18.18 10.03 12.70
CA TYR A 273 19.03 9.84 11.53
C TYR A 273 20.12 10.90 11.39
N SER A 274 21.14 10.58 10.60
CA SER A 274 22.07 11.53 9.99
C SER A 274 22.02 11.44 8.46
N ILE A 275 22.54 12.45 7.76
CA ILE A 275 22.68 12.44 6.30
C ILE A 275 24.13 12.76 5.97
N ASP A 276 24.78 11.86 5.25
CA ASP A 276 26.13 12.06 4.74
C ASP A 276 26.07 12.34 3.23
N LYS A 277 27.15 12.94 2.71
CA LYS A 277 27.33 13.12 1.27
C LYS A 277 28.39 12.13 0.80
N GLU A 278 28.02 11.25 -0.12
CA GLU A 278 28.89 10.20 -0.67
C GLU A 278 28.75 10.17 -2.19
N ASN A 279 29.88 10.07 -2.91
CA ASN A 279 29.91 9.94 -4.37
C ASN A 279 29.06 10.98 -5.12
N GLY A 280 29.00 12.21 -4.60
CA GLY A 280 28.25 13.30 -5.21
C GLY A 280 26.75 13.36 -4.87
N ASP A 281 26.23 12.39 -4.12
CA ASP A 281 24.82 12.36 -3.66
C ASP A 281 24.73 12.18 -2.14
N TYR A 282 23.52 12.01 -1.61
CA TYR A 282 23.26 11.88 -0.18
C TYR A 282 22.90 10.45 0.22
N VAL A 283 23.32 10.07 1.42
CA VAL A 283 22.97 8.80 2.06
C VAL A 283 22.31 9.10 3.41
N LEU A 284 21.13 8.53 3.60
CA LEU A 284 20.43 8.51 4.89
C LEU A 284 21.03 7.40 5.76
N ASN A 285 21.56 7.75 6.93
CA ASN A 285 21.93 6.78 7.95
C ASN A 285 20.87 6.79 9.06
N ILE A 286 20.21 5.65 9.23
CA ILE A 286 19.17 5.44 10.24
C ILE A 286 19.86 5.04 11.54
N LEU A 287 19.73 5.88 12.56
CA LEU A 287 20.24 5.60 13.91
C LEU A 287 19.20 4.81 14.72
N LYS A 288 17.93 5.18 14.58
CA LYS A 288 16.82 4.54 15.30
C LYS A 288 15.50 4.74 14.56
N ARG A 289 14.63 3.72 14.64
CA ARG A 289 13.22 3.81 14.25
C ARG A 289 12.31 3.46 15.42
N ASN A 290 11.33 4.30 15.70
CA ASN A 290 10.26 4.01 16.65
C ASN A 290 8.95 3.79 15.88
N MET A 291 8.47 2.54 15.83
CA MET A 291 7.24 2.19 15.11
C MET A 291 5.97 2.75 15.78
N LYS A 292 6.05 3.12 17.06
CA LYS A 292 4.94 3.68 17.87
C LYS A 292 5.32 5.03 18.48
N PRO A 293 5.55 6.06 17.66
CA PRO A 293 5.99 7.36 18.16
C PRO A 293 4.84 8.22 18.69
#